data_AF-A0A521DGP2-F1
#
_entry.id   AF-A0A521DGP2-F1
#
_cell.length_a   1.000
_cell.length_b   1.000
_cell.length_c   1.000
_cell.angle_alpha   90.00
_cell.angle_beta   90.00
_cell.angle_gamma   90.00
#
_symmetry.space_group_name_H-M   'P 1'
#
loop_
_entity.id
_entity.type
_entity.pdbx_description
1 polymer ?
#
loop_
_entity_poly.entity_id
_entity_poly.type
_entity_poly.pdbx_seq_one_letter_code
_entity_poly.pdbx_strand_id
1 'polypeptide(L)'
;MLISITKKALNDPNGEFLFREQTISSLKSISDGGRDIHVSTADLSPDQKKILEQENVSLFEDGEPDFLIDEVEGKLVLKKEDEVLIESESWGAVVKFITTKARTASIQRKTNETDINIEINLDGTGKADISTGLNFFDHMLDQIARHGLIDLKLKCDGDLEVDEHHTIEDVAIALGEVITKALGEKKGIERYGFVLPMDETQATVAIDLSGRPYLVFEGSLRREYVGDFPTEMIEHFFYSLAMNLKATLHVSFAGKNDHHKIEACFKGLARALKMAIEQNGRIKNQIPSSKGTL
;
A
#
# COMPACT_ATOMS: atom_id res chain seq x y z
N MET A 1 12.62 3.64 -19.17
CA MET A 1 12.99 3.89 -17.75
C MET A 1 14.29 3.16 -17.55
N LEU A 2 15.36 3.88 -17.28
CA LEU A 2 16.71 3.35 -17.19
C LEU A 2 17.08 3.12 -15.71
N ILE A 3 17.59 1.93 -15.41
CA ILE A 3 17.97 1.53 -14.05
C ILE A 3 19.46 1.21 -14.04
N SER A 4 20.22 2.02 -13.33
CA SER A 4 21.63 1.76 -13.09
C SER A 4 21.79 0.79 -11.92
N ILE A 5 22.65 -0.21 -12.07
CA ILE A 5 22.91 -1.22 -11.03
C ILE A 5 24.42 -1.28 -10.79
N THR A 6 24.82 -1.07 -9.53
CA THR A 6 26.24 -1.11 -9.16
C THR A 6 26.78 -2.54 -9.12
N LYS A 7 28.10 -2.67 -9.26
CA LYS A 7 28.80 -3.94 -9.08
C LYS A 7 28.51 -4.60 -7.72
N LYS A 8 28.41 -3.80 -6.66
CA LYS A 8 28.16 -4.31 -5.30
C LYS A 8 26.76 -4.90 -5.16
N ALA A 9 25.76 -4.31 -5.81
CA ALA A 9 24.40 -4.84 -5.83
C ALA A 9 24.33 -6.19 -6.57
N LEU A 10 25.07 -6.33 -7.67
CA LEU A 10 25.09 -7.56 -8.47
C LEU A 10 25.81 -8.71 -7.80
N ASN A 11 26.95 -8.44 -7.16
CA ASN A 11 27.86 -9.47 -6.69
C ASN A 11 27.38 -10.09 -5.38
N ASP A 12 27.71 -11.36 -5.19
CA ASP A 12 27.54 -12.01 -3.90
C ASP A 12 28.44 -11.31 -2.87
N PRO A 13 27.88 -10.79 -1.75
CA PRO A 13 28.67 -10.11 -0.72
C PRO A 13 29.74 -11.01 -0.08
N ASN A 14 29.54 -12.34 -0.10
CA ASN A 14 30.52 -13.30 0.43
C ASN A 14 31.57 -13.71 -0.60
N GLY A 15 31.38 -13.38 -1.88
CA GLY A 15 32.26 -13.78 -2.97
C GLY A 15 32.30 -15.29 -3.26
N GLU A 16 31.34 -16.06 -2.74
CA GLU A 16 31.20 -17.49 -3.03
C GLU A 16 30.66 -17.72 -4.44
N PHE A 17 29.82 -16.81 -4.93
CA PHE A 17 29.20 -16.85 -6.25
C PHE A 17 29.51 -15.61 -7.09
N LEU A 18 29.36 -15.73 -8.41
CA LEU A 18 29.52 -14.59 -9.34
C LEU A 18 28.44 -13.52 -9.15
N PHE A 19 27.25 -13.92 -8.69
CA PHE A 19 26.11 -13.04 -8.47
C PHE A 19 25.47 -13.34 -7.13
N ARG A 20 24.89 -12.31 -6.51
CA ARG A 20 23.97 -12.46 -5.37
C ARG A 20 22.80 -13.36 -5.77
N GLU A 21 22.22 -14.07 -4.80
CA GLU A 21 21.05 -14.91 -5.01
C GLU A 21 19.94 -14.15 -5.76
N GLN A 22 19.29 -14.81 -6.73
CA GLN A 22 18.18 -14.27 -7.54
C GLN A 22 18.52 -13.09 -8.47
N THR A 23 19.78 -12.66 -8.58
CA THR A 23 20.17 -11.53 -9.45
C THR A 23 19.71 -11.73 -10.89
N ILE A 24 20.05 -12.88 -11.50
CA ILE A 24 19.76 -13.14 -12.92
C ILE A 24 18.25 -13.14 -13.23
N SER A 25 17.45 -13.87 -12.46
CA SER A 25 15.99 -13.90 -12.63
C SER A 25 15.36 -12.52 -12.40
N SER A 26 15.97 -11.71 -11.54
CA SER A 26 15.55 -10.35 -11.21
C SER A 26 15.83 -9.37 -12.34
N LEU A 27 17.04 -9.38 -12.91
CA LEU A 27 17.39 -8.59 -14.08
C LEU A 27 16.48 -8.95 -15.27
N LYS A 28 16.23 -10.24 -15.48
CA LYS A 28 15.28 -10.68 -16.51
C LYS A 28 13.87 -10.15 -16.27
N SER A 29 13.38 -10.21 -15.04
CA SER A 29 12.06 -9.66 -14.68
C SER A 29 11.97 -8.14 -14.90
N ILE A 30 13.06 -7.41 -14.63
CA ILE A 30 13.15 -5.96 -14.91
C ILE A 30 13.06 -5.70 -16.41
N SER A 31 13.88 -6.42 -17.20
CA SER A 31 13.90 -6.32 -18.67
C SER A 31 12.56 -6.71 -19.30
N ASP A 32 11.97 -7.83 -18.89
CA ASP A 32 10.64 -8.29 -19.34
C ASP A 32 9.53 -7.31 -18.94
N GLY A 33 9.76 -6.54 -17.87
CA GLY A 33 8.93 -5.41 -17.47
C GLY A 33 9.07 -4.18 -18.37
N GLY A 34 9.84 -4.23 -19.46
CA GLY A 34 10.04 -3.12 -20.40
C GLY A 34 10.92 -2.00 -19.84
N ARG A 35 11.91 -2.35 -19.00
CA ARG A 35 12.82 -1.40 -18.36
C ARG A 35 14.24 -1.67 -18.80
N ASP A 36 14.96 -0.60 -19.05
CA ASP A 36 16.32 -0.66 -19.56
C ASP A 36 17.28 -0.79 -18.38
N ILE A 37 18.24 -1.71 -18.48
CA ILE A 37 19.21 -1.98 -17.43
C ILE A 37 20.55 -1.43 -17.86
N HIS A 38 21.14 -0.58 -17.03
CA HIS A 38 22.52 -0.15 -17.17
C HIS A 38 23.38 -0.81 -16.10
N VAL A 39 24.46 -1.45 -16.55
CA VAL A 39 25.55 -1.91 -15.70
C VAL A 39 26.84 -1.49 -16.40
N SER A 40 27.73 -0.84 -15.68
CA SER A 40 29.07 -0.52 -16.19
C SER A 40 29.76 -1.80 -16.66
N THR A 41 30.03 -1.90 -17.95
CA THR A 41 30.63 -3.11 -18.55
C THR A 41 32.08 -3.31 -18.11
N ALA A 42 32.74 -2.26 -17.60
CA ALA A 42 34.05 -2.34 -16.95
C ALA A 42 33.99 -3.05 -15.59
N ASP A 43 32.83 -3.08 -14.95
CA ASP A 43 32.64 -3.69 -13.64
C ASP A 43 32.38 -5.19 -13.68
N LEU A 44 31.96 -5.72 -14.85
CA LEU A 44 31.60 -7.13 -15.06
C LEU A 44 32.79 -7.99 -15.50
N SER A 45 32.93 -9.16 -14.88
CA SER A 45 33.88 -10.19 -15.34
C SER A 45 33.45 -10.83 -16.68
N PRO A 46 34.36 -11.47 -17.43
CA PRO A 46 34.02 -12.18 -18.66
C PRO A 46 32.92 -13.24 -18.47
N ASP A 47 32.94 -13.95 -17.33
CA ASP A 47 31.94 -14.97 -17.02
C ASP A 47 30.57 -14.36 -16.70
N GLN A 48 30.55 -13.23 -15.98
CA GLN A 48 29.30 -12.50 -15.70
C GLN A 48 28.64 -12.02 -17.01
N LYS A 49 29.43 -11.44 -17.92
CA LYS A 49 28.93 -11.01 -19.24
C LYS A 49 28.32 -12.18 -20.01
N LYS A 50 29.04 -13.30 -20.07
CA LYS A 50 28.59 -14.51 -20.75
C LYS A 50 27.27 -15.05 -20.18
N ILE A 51 27.10 -15.05 -18.86
CA ILE A 51 25.85 -15.51 -18.22
C ILE A 51 24.69 -14.57 -18.56
N LEU A 52 24.91 -13.25 -18.49
CA LEU A 52 23.88 -12.26 -18.82
C LEU A 52 23.42 -12.38 -20.28
N GLU A 53 24.36 -12.56 -21.21
CA GLU A 53 24.08 -12.81 -22.62
C GLU A 53 23.27 -14.10 -22.82
N GLN A 54 23.65 -15.20 -22.15
CA GLN A 54 22.95 -16.49 -22.24
C GLN A 54 21.50 -16.41 -21.74
N GLU A 55 21.24 -15.56 -20.75
CA GLU A 55 19.92 -15.36 -20.16
C GLU A 55 19.08 -14.30 -20.89
N ASN A 56 19.62 -13.73 -21.97
CA ASN A 56 19.04 -12.65 -22.76
C ASN A 56 18.78 -11.36 -21.96
N VAL A 57 19.64 -11.05 -20.98
CA VAL A 57 19.58 -9.78 -20.26
C VAL A 57 20.32 -8.72 -21.09
N SER A 58 19.58 -7.77 -21.64
CA SER A 58 20.15 -6.68 -22.44
C SER A 58 20.66 -5.55 -21.54
N LEU A 59 21.89 -5.10 -21.77
CA LEU A 59 22.50 -3.97 -21.07
C LEU A 59 22.57 -2.75 -22.00
N PHE A 60 22.20 -1.59 -21.47
CA PHE A 60 22.25 -0.31 -22.15
C PHE A 60 23.45 0.48 -21.66
N GLU A 61 24.23 1.06 -22.58
CA GLU A 61 25.48 1.75 -22.24
C GLU A 61 25.28 3.24 -21.90
N ASP A 62 24.23 3.88 -22.42
CA ASP A 62 24.03 5.33 -22.36
C ASP A 62 22.66 5.74 -21.79
N GLY A 63 22.65 6.84 -21.03
CA GLY A 63 21.46 7.53 -20.54
C GLY A 63 21.58 7.98 -19.09
N GLU A 64 20.78 8.96 -18.68
CA GLU A 64 20.63 9.30 -17.27
C GLU A 64 19.70 8.29 -16.58
N PRO A 65 20.13 7.65 -15.48
CA PRO A 65 19.32 6.65 -14.81
C PRO A 65 18.17 7.29 -14.02
N ASP A 66 16.96 6.77 -14.19
CA ASP A 66 15.80 7.14 -13.36
C ASP A 66 15.96 6.62 -11.92
N PHE A 67 16.60 5.46 -11.77
CA PHE A 67 16.86 4.81 -10.48
C PHE A 67 18.25 4.18 -10.42
N LEU A 68 18.80 4.12 -9.21
CA LEU A 68 20.04 3.43 -8.89
C LEU A 68 19.75 2.28 -7.92
N ILE A 69 20.16 1.06 -8.28
CA ILE A 69 20.24 -0.07 -7.35
C ILE A 69 21.68 -0.18 -6.87
N ASP A 70 21.88 0.00 -5.58
CA ASP A 70 23.18 -0.14 -4.92
C ASP A 70 23.10 -1.16 -3.78
N GLU A 71 24.23 -1.41 -3.13
CA GLU A 71 24.32 -2.21 -1.94
C GLU A 71 24.91 -1.39 -0.78
N VAL A 72 24.22 -1.42 0.36
CA VAL A 72 24.63 -0.77 1.60
C VAL A 72 24.43 -1.75 2.75
N GLU A 73 25.51 -2.04 3.48
CA GLU A 73 25.51 -2.91 4.68
C GLU A 73 24.87 -4.31 4.46
N GLY A 74 25.15 -4.90 3.30
CA GLY A 74 24.68 -6.22 2.87
C GLY A 74 23.32 -6.20 2.17
N LYS A 75 22.61 -5.06 2.14
CA LYS A 75 21.25 -4.96 1.61
C LYS A 75 21.21 -4.19 0.30
N LEU A 76 20.29 -4.57 -0.57
CA LEU A 76 19.99 -3.85 -1.79
C LEU A 76 19.20 -2.58 -1.47
N VAL A 77 19.62 -1.47 -2.05
CA VAL A 77 19.00 -0.16 -1.87
C VAL A 77 18.61 0.39 -3.24
N LEU A 78 17.32 0.70 -3.43
CA LEU A 78 16.86 1.46 -4.59
C LEU A 78 16.84 2.94 -4.21
N LYS A 79 17.47 3.77 -5.04
CA LYS A 79 17.51 5.22 -4.87
C LYS A 79 16.94 5.91 -6.10
N LYS A 80 16.32 7.06 -5.87
CA LYS A 80 16.08 8.08 -6.89
C LYS A 80 16.79 9.34 -6.43
N GLU A 81 17.80 9.76 -7.19
CA GLU A 81 18.73 10.80 -6.75
C GLU A 81 19.32 10.42 -5.37
N ASP A 82 19.15 11.28 -4.35
CA ASP A 82 19.62 11.03 -2.98
C ASP A 82 18.57 10.37 -2.06
N GLU A 83 17.34 10.17 -2.55
CA GLU A 83 16.26 9.57 -1.75
C GLU A 83 16.30 8.03 -1.84
N VAL A 84 16.36 7.38 -0.67
CA VAL A 84 16.18 5.93 -0.56
C VAL A 84 14.70 5.57 -0.64
N LEU A 85 14.33 4.82 -1.68
CA LEU A 85 12.96 4.38 -1.93
C LEU A 85 12.64 3.02 -1.31
N ILE A 86 13.60 2.09 -1.36
CA ILE A 86 13.47 0.77 -0.72
C ILE A 86 14.83 0.28 -0.24
N GLU A 87 14.82 -0.45 0.87
CA GLU A 87 15.95 -1.25 1.35
C GLU A 87 15.47 -2.69 1.52
N SER A 88 16.19 -3.67 0.98
CA SER A 88 15.80 -5.08 1.05
C SER A 88 16.99 -6.03 1.09
N GLU A 89 16.82 -7.12 1.82
CA GLU A 89 17.77 -8.25 1.82
C GLU A 89 17.71 -9.05 0.52
N SER A 90 16.63 -8.94 -0.26
CA SER A 90 16.40 -9.75 -1.46
C SER A 90 16.11 -8.90 -2.68
N TRP A 91 16.49 -9.40 -3.86
CA TRP A 91 16.13 -8.79 -5.12
C TRP A 91 14.62 -8.74 -5.35
N GLY A 92 13.86 -9.73 -4.85
CA GLY A 92 12.43 -9.84 -5.09
C GLY A 92 11.64 -8.57 -4.74
N ALA A 93 11.96 -7.92 -3.60
CA ALA A 93 11.29 -6.68 -3.21
C ALA A 93 11.66 -5.50 -4.11
N VAL A 94 12.95 -5.37 -4.45
CA VAL A 94 13.46 -4.31 -5.33
C VAL A 94 12.87 -4.44 -6.73
N VAL A 95 12.90 -5.64 -7.30
CA VAL A 95 12.28 -5.94 -8.59
C VAL A 95 10.80 -5.66 -8.55
N LYS A 96 10.08 -6.08 -7.50
CA LYS A 96 8.63 -5.81 -7.40
C LYS A 96 8.34 -4.32 -7.42
N PHE A 97 9.09 -3.52 -6.65
CA PHE A 97 8.97 -2.06 -6.64
C PHE A 97 9.21 -1.46 -8.02
N ILE A 98 10.28 -1.89 -8.68
CA ILE A 98 10.65 -1.41 -10.01
C ILE A 98 9.60 -1.82 -11.03
N THR A 99 9.24 -3.12 -11.05
CA THR A 99 8.47 -3.79 -12.11
C THR A 99 6.97 -3.55 -12.03
N THR A 100 6.48 -3.20 -10.85
CA THR A 100 5.07 -2.90 -10.61
C THR A 100 4.91 -1.39 -10.58
N LYS A 101 4.10 -0.84 -11.49
CA LYS A 101 3.72 0.57 -11.38
C LYS A 101 2.98 0.74 -10.04
N ALA A 102 3.51 1.59 -9.16
CA ALA A 102 2.90 1.85 -7.85
C ALA A 102 1.44 2.25 -8.03
N ARG A 103 0.55 1.57 -7.31
CA ARG A 103 -0.89 1.83 -7.33
C ARG A 103 -1.18 3.07 -6.52
N THR A 104 -1.08 4.19 -7.22
CA THR A 104 -1.25 5.53 -6.67
C THR A 104 -2.49 6.20 -7.23
N ALA A 105 -3.12 7.03 -6.42
CA ALA A 105 -4.22 7.87 -6.87
C ALA A 105 -4.29 9.14 -6.01
N SER A 106 -4.89 10.18 -6.57
CA SER A 106 -5.29 11.35 -5.83
C SER A 106 -6.71 11.76 -6.21
N ILE A 107 -7.40 12.41 -5.28
CA ILE A 107 -8.68 13.04 -5.51
C ILE A 107 -8.75 14.36 -4.74
N GLN A 108 -9.53 15.28 -5.30
CA GLN A 108 -10.00 16.46 -4.59
C GLN A 108 -11.53 16.43 -4.62
N ARG A 109 -12.16 16.56 -3.45
CA ARG A 109 -13.61 16.58 -3.29
C ARG A 109 -13.98 17.84 -2.52
N LYS A 110 -14.86 18.65 -3.08
CA LYS A 110 -15.29 19.91 -2.47
C LYS A 110 -16.80 20.03 -2.48
N THR A 111 -17.38 20.29 -1.32
CA THR A 111 -18.79 20.63 -1.11
C THR A 111 -18.88 22.02 -0.46
N ASN A 112 -20.07 22.39 0.02
CA ASN A 112 -20.22 23.58 0.86
C ASN A 112 -19.86 23.30 2.33
N GLU A 113 -19.73 22.03 2.71
CA GLU A 113 -19.47 21.56 4.08
C GLU A 113 -17.98 21.20 4.25
N THR A 114 -17.35 20.62 3.22
CA THR A 114 -15.96 20.14 3.29
C THR A 114 -15.13 20.42 2.02
N ASP A 115 -13.82 20.61 2.18
CA ASP A 115 -12.80 20.64 1.12
C ASP A 115 -11.70 19.62 1.44
N ILE A 116 -11.65 18.54 0.66
CA ILE A 116 -10.83 17.36 0.93
C ILE A 116 -9.85 17.12 -0.21
N ASN A 117 -8.59 16.91 0.13
CA ASN A 117 -7.56 16.44 -0.77
C ASN A 117 -6.89 15.18 -0.20
N ILE A 118 -6.88 14.10 -0.99
CA ILE A 118 -6.26 12.83 -0.63
C ILE A 118 -5.30 12.38 -1.72
N GLU A 119 -4.11 11.98 -1.33
CA GLU A 119 -3.14 11.25 -2.15
C GLU A 119 -2.81 9.91 -1.46
N ILE A 120 -2.80 8.82 -2.23
CA ILE A 120 -2.58 7.48 -1.71
C ILE A 120 -1.56 6.70 -2.56
N ASN A 121 -0.76 5.87 -1.90
CA ASN A 121 0.02 4.81 -2.51
C ASN A 121 -0.29 3.47 -1.82
N LEU A 122 -1.00 2.57 -2.51
CA LEU A 122 -1.34 1.24 -1.98
C LEU A 122 -0.13 0.30 -1.85
N ASP A 123 0.96 0.60 -2.55
CA ASP A 123 2.23 -0.14 -2.51
C ASP A 123 3.27 0.66 -1.69
N GLY A 124 2.83 1.25 -0.58
CA GLY A 124 3.60 2.17 0.24
C GLY A 124 4.41 1.49 1.35
N THR A 125 4.86 2.31 2.29
CA THR A 125 5.62 1.91 3.48
C THR A 125 4.89 2.22 4.79
N GLY A 126 3.74 2.89 4.70
CA GLY A 126 2.95 3.33 5.85
C GLY A 126 3.27 4.75 6.31
N LYS A 127 3.80 5.61 5.42
CA LYS A 127 4.01 7.03 5.70
C LYS A 127 2.67 7.76 5.71
N ALA A 128 2.46 8.64 6.69
CA ALA A 128 1.22 9.39 6.84
C ALA A 128 1.47 10.89 7.04
N ASP A 129 0.68 11.73 6.36
CA ASP A 129 0.57 13.18 6.57
C ASP A 129 -0.93 13.54 6.55
N ILE A 130 -1.55 13.55 7.73
CA ILE A 130 -3.01 13.57 7.90
C ILE A 130 -3.40 14.78 8.75
N SER A 131 -4.37 15.54 8.27
CA SER A 131 -4.97 16.66 9.00
C SER A 131 -6.44 16.79 8.63
N THR A 132 -7.32 16.36 9.53
CA THR A 132 -8.78 16.50 9.39
C THR A 132 -9.38 17.58 10.28
N GLY A 133 -8.58 18.12 11.21
CA GLY A 133 -9.07 18.97 12.29
C GLY A 133 -9.53 18.20 13.53
N LEU A 134 -9.61 16.86 13.45
CA LEU A 134 -9.99 15.97 14.55
C LEU A 134 -8.82 15.03 14.91
N ASN A 135 -8.20 15.26 16.07
CA ASN A 135 -6.97 14.59 16.48
C ASN A 135 -7.14 13.08 16.65
N PHE A 136 -8.27 12.65 17.24
CA PHE A 136 -8.53 11.22 17.41
C PHE A 136 -8.79 10.56 16.07
N PHE A 137 -9.50 11.23 15.16
CA PHE A 137 -9.74 10.72 13.81
C PHE A 137 -8.45 10.64 12.99
N ASP A 138 -7.59 11.67 13.06
CA ASP A 138 -6.26 11.67 12.46
C ASP A 138 -5.43 10.47 12.95
N HIS A 139 -5.48 10.19 14.26
CA HIS A 139 -4.82 9.02 14.86
C HIS A 139 -5.39 7.69 14.33
N MET A 140 -6.71 7.60 14.11
CA MET A 140 -7.35 6.40 13.54
C MET A 140 -6.97 6.18 12.08
N LEU A 141 -6.89 7.25 11.28
CA LEU A 141 -6.45 7.19 9.88
C LEU A 141 -4.95 6.83 9.77
N ASP A 142 -4.10 7.28 10.71
CA ASP A 142 -2.70 6.83 10.81
C ASP A 142 -2.60 5.32 11.00
N GLN A 143 -3.53 4.71 11.74
CA GLN A 143 -3.57 3.25 11.91
C GLN A 143 -3.79 2.53 10.58
N ILE A 144 -4.60 3.10 9.67
CA ILE A 144 -4.82 2.56 8.32
C ILE A 144 -3.51 2.57 7.53
N ALA A 145 -2.82 3.71 7.49
CA ALA A 145 -1.56 3.85 6.78
C ALA A 145 -0.49 2.88 7.32
N ARG A 146 -0.23 2.94 8.63
CA ARG A 146 0.85 2.20 9.30
C ARG A 146 0.65 0.69 9.27
N HIS A 147 -0.56 0.20 9.57
CA HIS A 147 -0.81 -1.23 9.60
C HIS A 147 -1.17 -1.82 8.23
N GLY A 148 -1.62 -0.95 7.31
CA GLY A 148 -1.90 -1.26 5.92
C GLY A 148 -0.67 -1.30 5.01
N LEU A 149 0.43 -0.65 5.42
CA LEU A 149 1.57 -0.32 4.55
C LEU A 149 1.14 0.50 3.33
N ILE A 150 0.26 1.48 3.57
CA ILE A 150 -0.25 2.40 2.57
C ILE A 150 0.31 3.77 2.91
N ASP A 151 0.92 4.46 1.94
CA ASP A 151 1.26 5.86 2.16
C ASP A 151 0.02 6.73 1.94
N LEU A 152 -0.30 7.59 2.90
CA LEU A 152 -1.51 8.38 2.93
C LEU A 152 -1.22 9.84 3.25
N LYS A 153 -1.60 10.74 2.35
CA LYS A 153 -1.62 12.17 2.59
C LYS A 153 -3.04 12.66 2.48
N LEU A 154 -3.55 13.28 3.55
CA LEU A 154 -4.94 13.70 3.66
C LEU A 154 -5.04 15.06 4.31
N LYS A 155 -5.74 15.98 3.65
CA LYS A 155 -6.15 17.25 4.24
C LYS A 155 -7.66 17.41 4.07
N CYS A 156 -8.35 17.73 5.15
CA CYS A 156 -9.75 18.12 5.16
C CYS A 156 -9.88 19.47 5.87
N ASP A 157 -10.58 20.41 5.24
CA ASP A 157 -11.15 21.59 5.88
C ASP A 157 -12.66 21.41 5.91
N GLY A 158 -13.23 21.26 7.09
CA GLY A 158 -14.65 20.93 7.28
C GLY A 158 -15.32 21.87 8.28
N ASP A 159 -16.65 21.88 8.27
CA ASP A 159 -17.54 22.71 9.09
C ASP A 159 -17.65 22.23 10.55
N LEU A 160 -16.51 22.04 11.23
CA LEU A 160 -16.42 21.56 12.61
C LEU A 160 -17.12 22.45 13.64
N GLU A 161 -17.50 23.68 13.28
CA GLU A 161 -18.36 24.54 14.09
C GLU A 161 -19.83 24.08 14.15
N VAL A 162 -20.26 23.23 13.21
CA VAL A 162 -21.57 22.59 13.19
C VAL A 162 -21.50 21.33 14.04
N ASP A 163 -20.74 20.33 13.56
CA ASP A 163 -20.34 19.10 14.25
C ASP A 163 -19.25 18.36 13.45
N GLU A 164 -18.83 17.19 13.91
CA GLU A 164 -17.80 16.37 13.26
C GLU A 164 -18.34 15.52 12.10
N HIS A 165 -19.65 15.51 11.86
CA HIS A 165 -20.33 14.51 11.03
C HIS A 165 -19.87 14.57 9.58
N HIS A 166 -20.02 15.74 8.94
CA HIS A 166 -19.68 15.91 7.53
C HIS A 166 -18.20 15.66 7.29
N THR A 167 -17.33 16.09 8.22
CA THR A 167 -15.88 15.85 8.13
C THR A 167 -15.56 14.35 8.12
N ILE A 168 -16.11 13.57 9.05
CA ILE A 168 -15.82 12.13 9.14
C ILE A 168 -16.45 11.36 7.97
N GLU A 169 -17.69 11.69 7.61
CA GLU A 169 -18.40 11.08 6.48
C GLU A 169 -17.65 11.33 5.16
N ASP A 170 -17.40 12.60 4.84
CA ASP A 170 -16.83 12.97 3.55
C ASP A 170 -15.38 12.49 3.40
N VAL A 171 -14.61 12.41 4.50
CA VAL A 171 -13.30 11.76 4.51
C VAL A 171 -13.43 10.26 4.21
N ALA A 172 -14.42 9.57 4.77
CA ALA A 172 -14.64 8.15 4.47
C ALA A 172 -15.06 7.91 3.01
N ILE A 173 -15.91 8.79 2.45
CA ILE A 173 -16.29 8.80 1.04
C ILE A 173 -15.04 8.95 0.18
N ALA A 174 -14.28 10.03 0.41
CA ALA A 174 -13.09 10.36 -0.34
C ALA A 174 -12.03 9.23 -0.25
N LEU A 175 -11.82 8.67 0.95
CA LEU A 175 -10.91 7.56 1.16
C LEU A 175 -11.33 6.31 0.38
N GLY A 176 -12.63 5.97 0.39
CA GLY A 176 -13.15 4.85 -0.40
C GLY A 176 -12.93 5.05 -1.90
N GLU A 177 -13.26 6.22 -2.41
CA GLU A 177 -13.10 6.58 -3.84
C GLU A 177 -11.65 6.52 -4.29
N VAL A 178 -10.72 7.11 -3.53
CA VAL A 178 -9.30 7.15 -3.91
C VAL A 178 -8.66 5.76 -3.87
N ILE A 179 -9.04 4.90 -2.91
CA ILE A 179 -8.60 3.50 -2.86
C ILE A 179 -9.15 2.74 -4.08
N THR A 180 -10.44 2.88 -4.39
CA THR A 180 -11.02 2.25 -5.60
C THR A 180 -10.30 2.71 -6.86
N LYS A 181 -9.99 4.01 -6.97
CA LYS A 181 -9.23 4.57 -8.09
C LYS A 181 -7.83 3.97 -8.18
N ALA A 182 -7.12 3.83 -7.07
CA ALA A 182 -5.79 3.22 -7.02
C ALA A 182 -5.81 1.71 -7.33
N LEU A 183 -6.88 0.99 -6.98
CA LEU A 183 -7.04 -0.44 -7.27
C LEU A 183 -7.27 -0.75 -8.75
N GLY A 184 -7.82 0.19 -9.52
CA GLY A 184 -8.10 0.00 -10.95
C GLY A 184 -8.99 -1.22 -11.23
N GLU A 185 -8.53 -2.10 -12.13
CA GLU A 185 -9.29 -3.29 -12.57
C GLU A 185 -9.29 -4.46 -11.56
N LYS A 186 -8.67 -4.30 -10.38
CA LYS A 186 -8.61 -5.34 -9.33
C LYS A 186 -8.03 -6.68 -9.83
N LYS A 187 -7.13 -6.64 -10.81
CA LYS A 187 -6.44 -7.82 -11.34
C LYS A 187 -5.30 -8.23 -10.43
N GLY A 188 -5.15 -9.54 -10.25
CA GLY A 188 -4.03 -10.14 -9.53
C GLY A 188 -4.00 -9.88 -8.03
N ILE A 189 -5.09 -9.44 -7.40
CA ILE A 189 -5.14 -9.23 -5.95
C ILE A 189 -5.68 -10.45 -5.21
N GLU A 190 -5.38 -10.58 -3.92
CA GLU A 190 -5.92 -11.62 -3.03
C GLU A 190 -7.42 -11.48 -2.76
N ARG A 191 -7.98 -10.26 -2.91
CA ARG A 191 -9.41 -9.91 -2.77
C ARG A 191 -10.00 -10.00 -1.35
N TYR A 192 -9.51 -10.89 -0.49
CA TYR A 192 -10.06 -11.17 0.84
C TYR A 192 -9.04 -10.91 1.98
N GLY A 193 -9.52 -10.55 3.19
CA GLY A 193 -8.68 -10.38 4.40
C GLY A 193 -9.48 -10.41 5.72
N PHE A 194 -8.82 -10.70 6.87
CA PHE A 194 -9.48 -10.92 8.18
C PHE A 194 -8.66 -10.63 9.48
N VAL A 195 -9.35 -10.11 10.51
CA VAL A 195 -9.14 -10.13 12.00
C VAL A 195 -7.92 -9.45 12.66
N LEU A 196 -8.13 -8.89 13.87
CA LEU A 196 -7.10 -8.37 14.78
C LEU A 196 -7.51 -8.36 16.29
N PRO A 197 -6.69 -8.90 17.22
CA PRO A 197 -6.84 -8.67 18.67
C PRO A 197 -6.02 -7.46 19.17
N MET A 198 -6.50 -6.76 20.20
CA MET A 198 -5.77 -5.68 20.89
C MET A 198 -6.21 -5.54 22.36
N ASP A 199 -5.29 -5.79 23.30
CA ASP A 199 -5.56 -5.81 24.75
C ASP A 199 -6.80 -6.67 25.10
N GLU A 200 -7.76 -6.11 25.84
CA GLU A 200 -9.02 -6.77 26.19
C GLU A 200 -10.06 -6.73 25.07
N THR A 201 -9.71 -6.12 23.94
CA THR A 201 -10.56 -5.94 22.79
C THR A 201 -10.22 -6.94 21.69
N GLN A 202 -11.26 -7.49 21.06
CA GLN A 202 -11.16 -8.23 19.82
C GLN A 202 -11.98 -7.51 18.76
N ALA A 203 -11.38 -7.24 17.60
CA ALA A 203 -12.09 -6.77 16.42
C ALA A 203 -11.92 -7.77 15.26
N THR A 204 -13.03 -8.13 14.64
CA THR A 204 -13.06 -8.85 13.38
C THR A 204 -13.45 -7.89 12.29
N VAL A 205 -12.54 -7.65 11.36
CA VAL A 205 -12.85 -6.95 10.11
C VAL A 205 -12.62 -7.93 8.97
N ALA A 206 -13.66 -8.24 8.22
CA ALA A 206 -13.59 -9.04 7.01
C ALA A 206 -13.98 -8.18 5.80
N ILE A 207 -13.18 -8.28 4.74
CA ILE A 207 -13.37 -7.52 3.50
C ILE A 207 -13.47 -8.46 2.29
N ASP A 208 -14.40 -8.16 1.39
CA ASP A 208 -14.42 -8.65 0.01
C ASP A 208 -14.46 -7.43 -0.92
N LEU A 209 -13.41 -7.23 -1.73
CA LEU A 209 -13.29 -6.17 -2.74
C LEU A 209 -14.15 -6.48 -3.98
N SER A 210 -15.44 -6.67 -3.71
CA SER A 210 -16.36 -7.43 -4.53
C SER A 210 -17.04 -6.65 -5.66
N GLY A 211 -16.92 -5.32 -5.62
CA GLY A 211 -17.71 -4.40 -6.44
C GLY A 211 -19.13 -4.18 -5.91
N ARG A 212 -19.53 -4.84 -4.81
CA ARG A 212 -20.87 -4.76 -4.21
C ARG A 212 -20.77 -4.11 -2.82
N PRO A 213 -21.27 -2.87 -2.67
CA PRO A 213 -21.22 -2.16 -1.40
C PRO A 213 -22.19 -2.79 -0.39
N TYR A 214 -21.69 -3.16 0.79
CA TYR A 214 -22.51 -3.68 1.88
C TYR A 214 -21.75 -3.59 3.21
N LEU A 215 -22.43 -3.29 4.32
CA LEU A 215 -21.86 -3.29 5.66
C LEU A 215 -22.68 -4.19 6.61
N VAL A 216 -21.99 -5.01 7.39
CA VAL A 216 -22.49 -5.54 8.67
C VAL A 216 -21.63 -4.94 9.77
N PHE A 217 -22.26 -4.32 10.77
CA PHE A 217 -21.56 -3.67 11.88
C PHE A 217 -22.16 -4.16 13.21
N GLU A 218 -21.35 -4.83 14.03
CA GLU A 218 -21.79 -5.50 15.25
C GLU A 218 -20.89 -5.16 16.44
N GLY A 219 -21.39 -4.36 17.37
CA GLY A 219 -20.66 -4.02 18.58
C GLY A 219 -21.39 -2.93 19.35
N SER A 220 -20.86 -2.58 20.52
CA SER A 220 -21.41 -1.47 21.29
C SER A 220 -20.31 -0.65 21.94
N LEU A 221 -20.50 0.67 21.88
CA LEU A 221 -19.71 1.66 22.57
C LEU A 221 -20.56 2.26 23.69
N ARG A 222 -19.91 2.72 24.77
CA ARG A 222 -20.58 3.25 25.96
C ARG A 222 -20.38 4.75 26.11
N ARG A 223 -19.22 5.26 25.67
CA ARG A 223 -18.90 6.69 25.65
C ARG A 223 -19.64 7.35 24.50
N GLU A 224 -20.03 8.60 24.70
CA GLU A 224 -20.53 9.46 23.63
C GLU A 224 -19.39 9.97 22.75
N TYR A 225 -18.23 10.26 23.35
CA TYR A 225 -17.02 10.71 22.65
C TYR A 225 -15.76 9.98 23.11
N VAL A 226 -14.84 9.75 22.17
CA VAL A 226 -13.45 9.41 22.45
C VAL A 226 -12.54 10.51 21.89
N GLY A 227 -12.02 11.35 22.79
CA GLY A 227 -11.33 12.58 22.35
C GLY A 227 -12.32 13.53 21.72
N ASP A 228 -12.06 13.90 20.46
CA ASP A 228 -12.90 14.72 19.58
C ASP A 228 -13.70 13.88 18.56
N PHE A 229 -13.83 12.57 18.78
CA PHE A 229 -14.58 11.67 17.89
C PHE A 229 -15.90 11.22 18.53
N PRO A 230 -17.07 11.59 17.98
CA PRO A 230 -18.35 11.05 18.40
C PRO A 230 -18.42 9.55 18.09
N THR A 231 -18.75 8.73 19.08
CA THR A 231 -18.68 7.27 18.94
C THR A 231 -19.72 6.71 17.96
N GLU A 232 -20.82 7.43 17.71
CA GLU A 232 -21.79 7.05 16.67
C GLU A 232 -21.20 7.10 15.26
N MET A 233 -20.18 7.95 15.04
CA MET A 233 -19.58 8.11 13.72
C MET A 233 -18.70 6.93 13.30
N ILE A 234 -18.38 5.99 14.19
CA ILE A 234 -17.63 4.79 13.78
C ILE A 234 -18.42 3.98 12.74
N GLU A 235 -19.70 3.71 12.99
CA GLU A 235 -20.51 2.91 12.06
C GLU A 235 -20.70 3.68 10.76
N HIS A 236 -20.94 4.98 10.86
CA HIS A 236 -21.10 5.87 9.70
C HIS A 236 -19.83 5.93 8.83
N PHE A 237 -18.64 5.98 9.46
CA PHE A 237 -17.36 5.90 8.76
C PHE A 237 -17.23 4.59 7.98
N PHE A 238 -17.45 3.44 8.63
CA PHE A 238 -17.34 2.14 7.97
C PHE A 238 -18.39 1.93 6.89
N TYR A 239 -19.59 2.47 7.08
CA TYR A 239 -20.66 2.44 6.09
C TYR A 239 -20.26 3.22 4.85
N SER A 240 -19.90 4.48 5.04
CA SER A 240 -19.50 5.40 3.96
C SER A 240 -18.28 4.87 3.22
N LEU A 241 -17.31 4.31 3.93
CA LEU A 241 -16.16 3.64 3.32
C LEU A 241 -16.58 2.42 2.48
N ALA A 242 -17.40 1.51 3.01
CA ALA A 242 -17.85 0.32 2.27
C ALA A 242 -18.59 0.68 0.98
N MET A 243 -19.45 1.71 1.06
CA MET A 243 -20.22 2.20 -0.08
C MET A 243 -19.30 2.69 -1.21
N ASN A 244 -18.31 3.51 -0.87
CA ASN A 244 -17.46 4.19 -1.84
C ASN A 244 -16.28 3.33 -2.31
N LEU A 245 -15.78 2.43 -1.47
CA LEU A 245 -14.84 1.39 -1.86
C LEU A 245 -15.48 0.33 -2.78
N LYS A 246 -16.83 0.30 -2.84
CA LYS A 246 -17.63 -0.74 -3.50
C LYS A 246 -17.26 -2.13 -2.98
N ALA A 247 -17.20 -2.25 -1.66
CA ALA A 247 -16.77 -3.45 -0.97
C ALA A 247 -17.84 -3.94 0.00
N THR A 248 -17.78 -5.25 0.26
CA THR A 248 -18.54 -5.85 1.35
C THR A 248 -17.64 -5.86 2.58
N LEU A 249 -18.07 -5.18 3.64
CA LEU A 249 -17.39 -5.13 4.93
C LEU A 249 -18.25 -5.79 6.01
N HIS A 250 -17.61 -6.61 6.84
CA HIS A 250 -18.17 -7.10 8.09
C HIS A 250 -17.24 -6.67 9.21
N VAL A 251 -17.75 -5.90 10.15
CA VAL A 251 -17.03 -5.38 11.30
C VAL A 251 -17.74 -5.85 12.55
N SER A 252 -17.06 -6.59 13.41
CA SER A 252 -17.56 -6.89 14.74
C SER A 252 -16.50 -6.65 15.80
N PHE A 253 -16.90 -6.20 16.98
CA PHE A 253 -15.96 -5.94 18.07
C PHE A 253 -16.55 -6.17 19.45
N ALA A 254 -15.70 -6.64 20.36
CA ALA A 254 -15.99 -6.80 21.77
C ALA A 254 -14.80 -6.33 22.60
N GLY A 255 -15.05 -5.70 23.76
CA GLY A 255 -14.00 -5.14 24.60
C GLY A 255 -14.58 -4.30 25.75
N LYS A 256 -13.71 -3.67 26.55
CA LYS A 256 -14.16 -2.82 27.67
C LYS A 256 -13.93 -1.34 27.41
N ASN A 257 -12.76 -0.98 26.89
CA ASN A 257 -12.39 0.40 26.60
C ASN A 257 -12.81 0.76 25.17
N ASP A 258 -13.60 1.83 25.02
CA ASP A 258 -14.09 2.25 23.71
C ASP A 258 -12.99 2.80 22.80
N HIS A 259 -11.92 3.39 23.36
CA HIS A 259 -10.72 3.69 22.56
C HIS A 259 -10.16 2.41 21.95
N HIS A 260 -9.98 1.37 22.76
CA HIS A 260 -9.38 0.12 22.30
C HIS A 260 -10.25 -0.54 21.24
N LYS A 261 -11.58 -0.53 21.42
CA LYS A 261 -12.55 -0.99 20.42
C LYS A 261 -12.41 -0.28 19.08
N ILE A 262 -12.45 1.05 19.08
CA ILE A 262 -12.37 1.84 17.85
C ILE A 262 -11.03 1.60 17.17
N GLU A 263 -9.92 1.72 17.89
CA GLU A 263 -8.58 1.52 17.34
C GLU A 263 -8.37 0.09 16.81
N ALA A 264 -8.90 -0.93 17.49
CA ALA A 264 -8.86 -2.31 17.00
C ALA A 264 -9.66 -2.48 15.70
N CYS A 265 -10.79 -1.81 15.53
CA CYS A 265 -11.53 -1.79 14.26
C CYS A 265 -10.70 -1.16 13.13
N PHE A 266 -10.06 -0.01 13.36
CA PHE A 266 -9.22 0.64 12.35
C PHE A 266 -7.96 -0.17 12.00
N LYS A 267 -7.28 -0.75 13.00
CA LYS A 267 -6.16 -1.68 12.75
C LYS A 267 -6.62 -2.95 12.04
N GLY A 268 -7.78 -3.48 12.41
CA GLY A 268 -8.42 -4.62 11.75
C GLY A 268 -8.69 -4.34 10.27
N LEU A 269 -9.26 -3.17 9.97
CA LEU A 269 -9.46 -2.69 8.61
C LEU A 269 -8.14 -2.58 7.85
N ALA A 270 -7.12 -1.97 8.45
CA ALA A 270 -5.80 -1.80 7.84
C ALA A 270 -5.18 -3.15 7.44
N ARG A 271 -5.21 -4.14 8.35
CA ARG A 271 -4.68 -5.49 8.10
C ARG A 271 -5.51 -6.25 7.06
N ALA A 272 -6.84 -6.19 7.16
CA ALA A 272 -7.74 -6.84 6.23
C ALA A 272 -7.57 -6.27 4.81
N LEU A 273 -7.49 -4.94 4.70
CA LEU A 273 -7.26 -4.25 3.44
C LEU A 273 -5.90 -4.60 2.85
N LYS A 274 -4.81 -4.54 3.64
CA LYS A 274 -3.46 -4.95 3.20
C LYS A 274 -3.47 -6.32 2.55
N MET A 275 -4.07 -7.31 3.23
CA MET A 275 -4.17 -8.66 2.68
C MET A 275 -4.96 -8.66 1.39
N ALA A 276 -6.14 -8.05 1.35
CA ALA A 276 -7.03 -8.06 0.20
C ALA A 276 -6.45 -7.36 -1.05
N ILE A 277 -5.65 -6.31 -0.86
CA ILE A 277 -5.02 -5.55 -1.95
C ILE A 277 -3.67 -6.10 -2.37
N GLU A 278 -3.10 -7.07 -1.66
CA GLU A 278 -1.79 -7.64 -1.98
C GLU A 278 -1.80 -8.29 -3.38
N GLN A 279 -0.73 -8.08 -4.15
CA GLN A 279 -0.60 -8.68 -5.48
C GLN A 279 -0.13 -10.14 -5.36
N ASN A 280 -0.91 -11.06 -5.91
CA ASN A 280 -0.63 -12.49 -5.97
C ASN A 280 -0.03 -12.87 -7.33
N GLY A 281 1.26 -13.22 -7.33
CA GLY A 281 2.00 -13.59 -8.54
C GLY A 281 1.45 -14.82 -9.28
N ARG A 282 0.69 -15.70 -8.61
CA ARG A 282 0.11 -16.93 -9.22
C ARG A 282 -1.10 -16.64 -10.11
N ILE A 283 -1.78 -15.52 -9.88
CA ILE A 283 -2.96 -15.08 -10.64
C ILE A 283 -2.72 -13.72 -11.30
N LYS A 284 -1.45 -13.41 -11.61
CA LYS A 284 -1.05 -12.17 -12.28
C LYS A 284 -1.89 -11.96 -13.54
N ASN A 285 -2.43 -10.75 -13.71
CA ASN A 285 -3.33 -10.34 -14.80
C ASN A 285 -4.71 -11.03 -14.85
N GLN A 286 -5.06 -11.89 -13.89
CA GLN A 286 -6.38 -12.51 -13.79
C GLN A 286 -7.28 -11.73 -12.85
N ILE A 287 -8.58 -11.68 -13.15
CA ILE A 287 -9.58 -11.14 -12.23
C ILE A 287 -9.97 -12.27 -11.26
N PRO A 288 -9.87 -12.09 -9.93
CA PRO A 288 -10.18 -13.12 -8.94
C PRO A 288 -11.71 -13.27 -8.75
N SER A 289 -12.41 -13.62 -9.83
CA SER A 289 -13.87 -13.75 -9.89
C SER A 289 -14.27 -14.83 -10.88
N SER A 290 -15.13 -15.76 -10.46
CA SER A 290 -15.71 -16.77 -11.35
C SER A 290 -16.59 -16.17 -12.44
N LYS A 291 -17.11 -14.95 -12.25
CA LYS A 291 -17.87 -14.20 -13.27
C LYS A 291 -16.97 -13.54 -14.32
N GLY A 292 -15.66 -13.52 -14.12
CA GLY A 292 -14.70 -12.85 -15.01
C GLY A 292 -14.70 -11.32 -14.93
N THR A 293 -15.42 -10.71 -13.98
CA THR A 293 -15.51 -9.25 -13.78
C THR A 293 -15.79 -8.89 -12.29
N LEU A 294 -15.43 -7.67 -11.89
CA LEU A 294 -15.52 -7.07 -10.53
C LEU A 294 -15.71 -5.54 -10.57
#